data_AF-A0A1V6UKF0-F1
#
_entry.id   AF-A0A1V6UKF0-F1
#
_cell.length_a   1.000
_cell.length_b   1.000
_cell.length_c   1.000
_cell.angle_alpha   90.00
_cell.angle_beta   90.00
_cell.angle_gamma   90.00
#
_symmetry.space_group_name_H-M   'P 1'
#
loop_
_entity.id
_entity.type
_entity.pdbx_description
1 polymer ?
#
loop_
_entity_poly.entity_id
_entity_poly.type
_entity_poly.pdbx_seq_one_letter_code
_entity_poly.pdbx_strand_id
1 'polypeptide(L)'
;MNRINIQHQASHQLNSSYRDPTSSQSSHWVTVDFTKIDGRTRPNSGESMMRLMAEQCRSGVASITSMPQHHKQKSCLSLPVEGGPELVQVHILRRAAEIADRHWEEIVAGKETLDTKRILGDSPWWARNKVNGDEYVPN
;
A
#
# COMPACT_ATOMS: atom_id res chain seq x y z
N MET A 1 -5.18 -13.34 16.18
CA MET A 1 -4.71 -12.06 15.60
C MET A 1 -4.38 -12.33 14.14
N ASN A 2 -5.12 -11.73 13.20
CA ASN A 2 -4.97 -12.05 11.77
C ASN A 2 -3.85 -11.21 11.16
N ARG A 3 -2.76 -11.84 10.76
CA ARG A 3 -1.71 -11.19 9.96
C ARG A 3 -2.20 -11.08 8.51
N ILE A 4 -2.60 -9.89 8.10
CA ILE A 4 -2.88 -9.65 6.68
C ILE A 4 -1.55 -9.43 5.98
N ASN A 5 -1.13 -10.47 5.28
CA ASN A 5 -0.18 -10.30 4.21
C ASN A 5 -0.96 -9.80 2.99
N ILE A 6 -0.98 -8.49 2.74
CA ILE A 6 -1.63 -7.92 1.55
C ILE A 6 -1.03 -8.55 0.27
N GLN A 7 0.22 -9.03 0.32
CA GLN A 7 0.80 -9.82 -0.78
C GLN A 7 0.12 -11.19 -0.96
N HIS A 8 -0.40 -11.80 0.11
CA HIS A 8 -1.12 -13.08 0.06
C HIS A 8 -2.58 -12.92 -0.38
N GLN A 9 -3.23 -11.79 -0.07
CA GLN A 9 -4.54 -11.45 -0.65
C GLN A 9 -4.46 -11.30 -2.17
N ALA A 10 -3.35 -10.76 -2.70
CA ALA A 10 -3.08 -10.72 -4.13
C ALA A 10 -2.94 -12.13 -4.75
N SER A 11 -2.33 -13.08 -4.05
CA SER A 11 -2.22 -14.47 -4.51
C SER A 11 -3.56 -15.20 -4.55
N HIS A 12 -4.47 -14.95 -3.60
CA HIS A 12 -5.81 -15.54 -3.61
C HIS A 12 -6.70 -14.98 -4.73
N GLN A 13 -6.54 -13.70 -5.10
CA GLN A 13 -7.26 -13.14 -6.25
C GLN A 13 -6.74 -13.70 -7.59
N LEU A 14 -5.44 -13.97 -7.72
CA LEU A 14 -4.87 -14.59 -8.92
C LEU A 14 -5.27 -16.07 -9.09
N ASN A 15 -5.58 -16.78 -7.99
CA ASN A 15 -6.06 -18.17 -8.01
C ASN A 15 -7.59 -18.30 -8.16
N SER A 16 -8.35 -17.20 -8.19
CA SER A 16 -9.80 -17.22 -8.41
C SER A 16 -10.15 -17.19 -9.91
N SER A 17 -9.40 -17.92 -10.74
CA SER A 17 -9.62 -17.99 -12.20
C SER A 17 -10.65 -19.04 -12.62
N TYR A 18 -11.46 -19.56 -11.67
CA TYR A 18 -12.60 -20.45 -11.93
C TYR A 18 -13.94 -19.73 -11.73
N ARG A 19 -14.05 -18.50 -12.23
CA ARG A 19 -15.34 -17.79 -12.33
C ARG A 19 -15.57 -17.32 -13.75
N ASP A 20 -16.78 -17.62 -14.21
CA ASP A 20 -17.48 -17.24 -15.44
C ASP A 20 -16.74 -16.26 -16.38
N PRO A 21 -16.43 -16.65 -17.64
CA PRO A 21 -15.73 -15.79 -18.60
C PRO A 21 -16.53 -14.54 -19.04
N THR A 22 -17.78 -14.39 -18.60
CA THR A 22 -18.61 -13.20 -18.89
C THR A 22 -18.53 -12.10 -17.82
N SER A 23 -17.90 -12.38 -16.67
CA SER A 23 -17.67 -11.43 -15.58
C SER A 23 -16.22 -10.97 -15.60
N SER A 24 -15.85 -10.11 -16.54
CA SER A 24 -14.55 -9.45 -16.58
C SER A 24 -14.42 -8.39 -15.48
N GLN A 25 -14.40 -8.84 -14.22
CA GLN A 25 -13.99 -7.99 -13.10
C GLN A 25 -12.54 -7.56 -13.36
N SER A 26 -12.38 -6.31 -13.78
CA SER A 26 -11.08 -5.73 -14.01
C SER A 26 -10.52 -5.36 -12.64
N SER A 27 -9.56 -6.13 -12.14
CA SER A 27 -8.88 -5.78 -10.89
C SER A 27 -7.97 -4.58 -11.14
N HIS A 28 -8.39 -3.41 -10.68
CA HIS A 28 -7.54 -2.23 -10.65
C HIS A 28 -6.65 -2.30 -9.41
N TRP A 29 -5.36 -2.04 -9.56
CA TRP A 29 -4.42 -2.01 -8.44
C TRP A 29 -3.98 -0.59 -8.19
N VAL A 30 -4.32 -0.05 -7.02
CA VAL A 30 -3.88 1.28 -6.62
C VAL A 30 -2.62 1.15 -5.82
N THR A 31 -1.54 1.78 -6.28
CA THR A 31 -0.21 1.69 -5.69
C THR A 31 0.26 3.04 -5.18
N VAL A 32 0.77 3.05 -3.95
CA VAL A 32 1.49 4.19 -3.37
C VAL A 32 2.94 3.80 -3.13
N ASP A 33 3.85 4.61 -3.65
CA ASP A 33 5.29 4.51 -3.45
C ASP A 33 5.71 5.40 -2.28
N PHE A 34 6.15 4.78 -1.19
CA PHE A 34 6.53 5.49 0.04
C PHE A 34 7.89 6.18 -0.04
N THR A 35 8.64 6.02 -1.14
CA THR A 35 9.91 6.72 -1.35
C THR A 35 9.75 8.10 -1.99
N LYS A 36 8.61 8.34 -2.65
CA LYS A 36 8.32 9.58 -3.41
C LYS A 36 7.49 10.58 -2.62
N ILE A 37 7.48 10.45 -1.30
CA ILE A 37 6.64 11.27 -0.43
C ILE A 37 7.49 12.46 0.02
N ASP A 38 7.50 13.48 -0.84
CA ASP A 38 8.31 14.68 -0.65
C ASP A 38 8.01 15.34 0.70
N GLY A 39 9.07 15.57 1.48
CA GLY A 39 9.03 16.32 2.74
C GLY A 39 8.30 15.64 3.91
N ARG A 40 7.78 14.42 3.76
CA ARG A 40 7.10 13.71 4.86
C ARG A 40 7.94 12.59 5.43
N THR A 41 7.82 12.39 6.74
CA THR A 41 8.44 11.26 7.43
C THR A 41 7.97 9.96 6.81
N ARG A 42 8.92 9.12 6.38
CA ARG A 42 8.65 7.77 5.87
C ARG A 42 7.79 7.01 6.90
N PRO A 43 6.68 6.39 6.48
CA PRO A 43 5.81 5.70 7.43
C PRO A 43 6.57 4.54 8.08
N ASN A 44 6.38 4.34 9.39
CA ASN A 44 7.10 3.34 10.18
C ASN A 44 6.18 2.31 10.86
N SER A 45 4.86 2.47 10.70
CA SER A 45 3.83 1.60 11.26
C SER A 45 2.76 1.28 10.22
N GLY A 46 2.04 0.18 10.40
CA GLY A 46 0.93 -0.20 9.53
C GLY A 46 -0.17 0.87 9.49
N GLU A 47 -0.44 1.49 10.64
CA GLU A 47 -1.38 2.61 10.76
C GLU A 47 -0.97 3.80 9.89
N SER A 48 0.30 4.22 10.00
CA SER A 48 0.82 5.37 9.23
C SER A 48 0.82 5.05 7.74
N MET A 49 1.11 3.81 7.36
CA MET A 49 1.07 3.37 5.95
C MET A 49 -0.35 3.41 5.38
N MET A 50 -1.36 2.96 6.12
CA MET A 50 -2.75 2.99 5.65
C MET A 50 -3.31 4.41 5.59
N ARG A 51 -3.01 5.27 6.57
CA ARG A 51 -3.37 6.70 6.52
C ARG A 51 -2.79 7.37 5.27
N LEU A 52 -1.51 7.13 5.02
CA LEU A 52 -0.82 7.71 3.87
C LEU A 52 -1.33 7.15 2.55
N MET A 53 -1.66 5.85 2.50
CA MET A 53 -2.34 5.24 1.36
C MET A 53 -3.66 5.97 1.05
N ALA A 54 -4.51 6.15 2.06
CA ALA A 54 -5.80 6.82 1.90
C ALA A 54 -5.63 8.28 1.45
N GLU A 55 -4.66 9.00 2.00
CA GLU A 55 -4.38 10.37 1.63
C GLU A 55 -3.88 10.51 0.19
N GLN A 56 -2.93 9.67 -0.25
CA GLN A 56 -2.42 9.70 -1.62
C GLN A 56 -3.48 9.29 -2.65
N CYS A 57 -4.43 8.42 -2.25
CA CYS A 57 -5.59 8.12 -3.06
C CYS A 57 -6.52 9.33 -3.19
N ARG A 58 -6.83 10.00 -2.07
CA ARG A 58 -7.68 11.21 -2.06
C ARG A 58 -7.05 12.39 -2.81
N SER A 59 -5.72 12.52 -2.81
CA SER A 59 -5.00 13.58 -3.52
C SER A 59 -4.84 13.33 -5.03
N GLY A 60 -5.16 12.13 -5.52
CA GLY A 60 -4.99 11.78 -6.93
C GLY A 60 -3.57 11.36 -7.33
N VAL A 61 -2.63 11.30 -6.40
CA VAL A 61 -1.20 11.03 -6.67
C VAL A 61 -0.91 9.52 -6.75
N ALA A 62 -1.75 8.68 -6.17
CA ALA A 62 -1.59 7.23 -6.25
C ALA A 62 -1.69 6.71 -7.70
N SER A 63 -0.85 5.73 -8.03
CA SER A 63 -0.78 5.15 -9.38
C SER A 63 -1.79 4.01 -9.53
N ILE A 64 -2.50 3.95 -10.65
CA ILE A 64 -3.39 2.83 -10.99
C ILE A 64 -2.68 1.91 -12.00
N THR A 65 -2.61 0.63 -11.67
CA THR A 65 -1.97 -0.40 -12.51
C THR A 65 -2.89 -1.61 -12.68
N SER A 66 -2.63 -2.46 -13.67
CA SER A 66 -3.39 -3.71 -13.90
C SER A 66 -2.93 -4.87 -13.02
N MET A 67 -1.83 -4.69 -12.27
CA MET A 67 -1.24 -5.71 -11.40
C MET A 67 -0.58 -5.07 -10.17
N PRO A 68 -0.40 -5.79 -9.06
CA PRO A 68 0.26 -5.25 -7.88
C PRO A 68 1.73 -4.94 -8.16
N GLN A 69 2.24 -3.84 -7.62
CA GLN A 69 3.61 -3.38 -7.83
C GLN A 69 4.55 -3.65 -6.65
N HIS A 70 4.03 -4.03 -5.48
CA HIS A 70 4.82 -4.29 -4.28
C HIS A 70 5.81 -5.47 -4.38
N HIS A 71 5.76 -6.25 -5.47
CA HIS A 71 6.75 -7.27 -5.82
C HIS A 71 7.81 -6.79 -6.83
N LYS A 72 7.53 -5.70 -7.53
CA LYS A 72 8.38 -5.13 -8.59
C LYS A 72 9.18 -3.93 -8.12
N GLN A 73 8.61 -3.18 -7.18
CA GLN A 73 9.20 -1.97 -6.61
C GLN A 73 9.34 -2.13 -5.10
N LYS A 74 10.43 -1.61 -4.55
CA LYS A 74 10.66 -1.59 -3.10
C LYS A 74 9.80 -0.49 -2.47
N SER A 75 9.40 -0.67 -1.21
CA SER A 75 8.74 0.39 -0.43
C SER A 75 7.47 0.94 -1.05
N CYS A 76 6.66 0.10 -1.69
CA CYS A 76 5.33 0.47 -2.15
C CYS A 76 4.28 -0.52 -1.66
N LEU A 77 3.05 -0.04 -1.58
CA LEU A 77 1.88 -0.83 -1.21
C LEU A 77 0.87 -0.75 -2.35
N SER A 78 0.28 -1.89 -2.72
CA SER A 78 -0.80 -1.96 -3.70
C SER A 78 -2.08 -2.49 -3.05
N LEU A 79 -3.20 -1.80 -3.25
CA LEU A 79 -4.54 -2.25 -2.86
C LEU A 79 -5.35 -2.67 -4.08
N PRO A 80 -6.02 -3.82 -4.05
CA PRO A 80 -6.95 -4.21 -5.09
C PRO A 80 -8.25 -3.40 -4.97
N VAL A 81 -8.76 -2.94 -6.12
CA VAL A 81 -10.05 -2.30 -6.27
C VAL A 81 -10.83 -3.06 -7.33
N GLU A 82 -11.92 -3.68 -6.91
CA GLU A 82 -12.82 -4.42 -7.81
C GLU A 82 -13.71 -3.45 -8.59
N GLY A 83 -13.85 -3.67 -9.90
CA GLY A 83 -14.95 -3.15 -10.68
C GLY A 83 -14.80 -3.37 -12.18
N GLY A 84 -15.76 -2.86 -12.94
CA GLY A 84 -15.77 -3.00 -14.39
C GLY A 84 -14.82 -2.02 -15.07
N PRO A 85 -14.53 -2.23 -16.37
CA PRO A 85 -13.64 -1.38 -17.17
C PRO A 85 -14.14 0.07 -17.31
N GLU A 86 -15.41 0.33 -17.01
CA GLU A 86 -16.03 1.66 -17.02
C GLU A 86 -15.68 2.53 -15.80
N LEU A 87 -15.00 1.98 -14.79
CA LEU A 87 -14.56 2.76 -13.64
C LEU A 87 -13.52 3.82 -14.05
N VAL A 88 -13.92 5.08 -13.98
CA VAL A 88 -12.99 6.20 -14.15
C VAL A 88 -12.04 6.32 -12.95
N GLN A 89 -10.85 6.88 -13.20
CA GLN A 89 -9.76 7.04 -12.24
C GLN A 89 -10.21 7.57 -10.87
N VAL A 90 -11.05 8.60 -10.84
CA VAL A 90 -11.54 9.19 -9.57
C VAL A 90 -12.32 8.21 -8.71
N HIS A 91 -13.12 7.31 -9.31
CA HIS A 91 -13.88 6.31 -8.57
C HIS A 91 -12.97 5.22 -8.01
N ILE A 92 -11.98 4.78 -8.80
CA ILE A 92 -11.00 3.78 -8.37
C ILE A 92 -10.22 4.30 -7.15
N LEU A 93 -9.74 5.53 -7.22
CA LEU A 93 -8.98 6.16 -6.14
C LEU A 93 -9.83 6.41 -4.89
N ARG A 94 -11.07 6.88 -5.05
CA ARG A 94 -12.00 7.03 -3.92
C ARG A 94 -12.23 5.70 -3.21
N ARG A 95 -12.49 4.63 -3.96
CA ARG A 95 -12.72 3.29 -3.38
C ARG A 95 -11.45 2.73 -2.72
N ALA A 96 -10.28 2.97 -3.29
CA ALA A 96 -9.01 2.62 -2.65
C ALA A 96 -8.79 3.36 -1.33
N ALA A 97 -9.18 4.63 -1.24
CA ALA A 97 -9.11 5.40 0.01
C ALA A 97 -10.04 4.81 1.08
N GLU A 98 -11.28 4.45 0.72
CA GLU A 98 -12.24 3.79 1.63
C GLU A 98 -11.72 2.42 2.11
N ILE A 99 -11.09 1.65 1.23
CA ILE A 99 -10.44 0.38 1.59
C ILE A 99 -9.28 0.62 2.57
N ALA A 100 -8.44 1.62 2.32
CA ALA A 100 -7.32 1.97 3.19
C ALA A 100 -7.79 2.45 4.57
N ASP A 101 -8.84 3.27 4.63
CA ASP A 101 -9.45 3.73 5.90
C ASP A 101 -9.97 2.55 6.72
N ARG A 102 -10.66 1.58 6.09
CA ARG A 102 -11.12 0.36 6.78
C ARG A 102 -9.97 -0.47 7.34
N HIS A 103 -8.91 -0.68 6.56
CA HIS A 103 -7.71 -1.38 7.06
C HIS A 103 -7.04 -0.61 8.19
N TRP A 104 -7.03 0.72 8.13
CA TRP A 104 -6.53 1.54 9.22
C TRP A 104 -7.31 1.31 10.52
N GLU A 105 -8.65 1.34 10.46
CA GLU A 105 -9.52 1.08 11.62
C GLU A 105 -9.27 -0.31 12.23
N GLU A 106 -9.14 -1.33 11.40
CA GLU A 106 -8.92 -2.71 11.85
C GLU A 106 -7.50 -2.91 12.44
N ILE A 107 -6.49 -2.19 11.94
CA ILE A 107 -5.15 -2.16 12.55
C ILE A 107 -5.18 -1.46 13.91
N VAL A 108 -5.83 -0.30 14.02
CA VAL A 108 -5.96 0.43 15.29
C VAL A 108 -6.74 -0.38 16.33
N ALA A 109 -7.74 -1.14 15.90
CA ALA A 109 -8.48 -2.07 16.74
C ALA A 109 -7.68 -3.33 17.13
N GLY A 110 -6.45 -3.50 16.63
CA GLY A 110 -5.60 -4.67 16.89
C GLY A 110 -6.09 -5.97 16.24
N LYS A 111 -7.02 -5.88 15.28
CA LYS A 111 -7.59 -7.05 14.58
C LYS A 111 -6.72 -7.46 13.39
N GLU A 112 -6.10 -6.48 12.75
CA GLU A 112 -5.19 -6.65 11.62
C GLU A 112 -3.78 -6.11 11.95
N THR A 113 -2.77 -6.64 11.27
CA THR A 113 -1.41 -6.10 11.31
C THR A 113 -0.82 -6.10 9.92
N LEU A 114 -0.13 -5.01 9.55
CA LEU A 114 0.62 -4.91 8.32
C LEU A 114 2.09 -5.29 8.55
N ASP A 115 2.65 -6.16 7.71
CA ASP A 115 4.08 -6.48 7.74
C ASP A 115 4.91 -5.35 7.11
N THR A 116 5.17 -4.31 7.92
CA THR A 116 5.89 -3.12 7.49
C THR A 116 7.32 -3.42 7.06
N LYS A 117 7.97 -4.42 7.69
CA LYS A 117 9.33 -4.86 7.34
C LYS A 117 9.36 -5.46 5.94
N ARG A 118 8.37 -6.28 5.62
CA ARG A 118 8.25 -6.90 4.28
C ARG A 118 7.99 -5.86 3.18
N ILE A 119 7.32 -4.76 3.50
CA ILE A 119 7.01 -3.70 2.52
C ILE A 119 8.16 -2.71 2.37
N LEU A 120 8.70 -2.22 3.49
CA LEU A 120 9.72 -1.18 3.50
C LEU A 120 11.16 -1.74 3.42
N GLY A 121 11.31 -3.06 3.59
CA GLY A 121 12.59 -3.72 3.82
C GLY A 121 13.12 -3.46 5.23
N ASP A 122 14.15 -4.20 5.62
CA ASP A 122 14.99 -3.81 6.77
C ASP A 122 15.69 -2.50 6.39
N SER A 123 15.19 -1.39 6.93
CA SER A 123 16.00 -0.17 6.93
C SER A 123 17.19 -0.42 7.84
N PRO A 124 18.43 -0.33 7.36
CA PRO A 124 19.60 -0.45 8.23
C PRO A 124 19.46 0.55 9.38
N TRP A 125 19.82 0.13 10.59
CA TRP A 125 19.69 0.93 11.81
C TRP A 125 20.38 2.31 11.71
N TRP A 126 21.40 2.46 10.84
CA TRP A 126 22.07 3.74 10.57
C TRP A 126 21.23 4.73 9.75
N ALA A 127 20.21 4.29 9.01
CA ALA A 127 19.33 5.17 8.23
C ALA A 127 18.27 5.89 9.10
N ARG A 128 18.21 5.58 10.40
CA ARG A 128 17.19 6.09 11.33
C ARG A 128 17.46 7.50 11.85
N ASN A 129 18.67 8.05 11.63
CA ASN A 129 19.14 9.29 12.26
C ASN A 129 19.43 10.47 11.31
N LYS A 130 19.02 10.46 10.05
CA LYS A 130 19.15 11.67 9.19
C LYS A 130 18.02 12.70 9.40
N VAL A 131 17.66 12.96 10.65
CA VAL A 131 16.76 14.08 11.01
C VAL A 131 17.34 15.04 12.04
N ASN A 132 18.56 14.83 12.54
CA ASN A 132 19.33 15.87 13.22
C ASN A 132 20.77 15.79 12.75
N GLY A 133 21.26 16.87 12.15
CA GLY A 133 22.54 16.92 11.46
C GLY A 133 23.74 16.93 12.40
N ASP A 134 24.20 15.75 12.79
CA ASP A 134 25.57 15.58 13.30
C ASP A 134 26.37 14.70 12.35
N GLU A 135 27.29 15.37 11.67
CA GLU A 135 28.34 14.85 10.82
C GLU A 135 29.30 14.02 11.67
N TYR A 136 29.29 12.70 11.51
CA TYR A 136 30.28 11.84 12.14
C TYR A 136 31.56 11.83 11.31
N VAL A 137 32.62 12.45 11.83
CA VAL A 137 33.98 12.37 11.28
C VAL A 137 34.69 11.20 11.97
N PRO A 138 35.06 10.12 11.26
CA PRO A 138 35.81 9.03 11.86
C PRO A 138 37.30 9.42 12.04
N ASN A 139 37.85 9.13 13.22
CA ASN A 139 39.29 9.01 13.44
C ASN A 139 39.82 7.70 12.84
#